data_AF-A0A963ILI2-F1
#
_entry.id   AF-A0A963ILI2-F1
#
_cell.length_a   1.000
_cell.length_b   1.000
_cell.length_c   1.000
_cell.angle_alpha   90.00
_cell.angle_beta   90.00
_cell.angle_gamma   90.00
#
_symmetry.space_group_name_H-M   'P 1'
#
loop_
_entity.id
_entity.type
_entity.pdbx_description
1 polymer ?
#
loop_
_entity_poly.entity_id
_entity_poly.type
_entity_poly.pdbx_seq_one_letter_code
_entity_poly.pdbx_strand_id
1 'polypeptide(L)'
;IFVNPAIKRSLCGSEGDRAWLRKLRPWFGHDAHFHVRLRCPHDNARCTQQAAIPAGDGCDNALDWWFTAEARRPAKPEAPRAEPAAPAVPAACRPLLSTE
;
A
#
# COMPACT_ATOMS: atom_id res chain seq x y z
N ILE A 1 -0.15 2.28 6.45
CA ILE A 1 -0.50 3.69 6.16
C ILE A 1 0.32 4.08 4.95
N PHE A 2 -0.32 4.41 3.83
CA PHE A 2 0.41 4.89 2.66
C PHE A 2 0.65 6.40 2.75
N VAL A 3 1.87 6.80 2.44
CA VAL A 3 2.36 8.19 2.47
C VAL A 3 3.30 8.43 1.29
N ASN A 4 3.50 9.69 0.91
CA ASN A 4 4.55 10.04 -0.04
C ASN A 4 5.94 9.60 0.48
N PRO A 5 6.85 9.08 -0.38
CA PRO A 5 8.18 8.64 0.04
C PRO A 5 9.01 9.71 0.76
N ALA A 6 8.88 10.98 0.39
CA ALA A 6 9.58 12.09 1.02
C ALA A 6 9.15 12.30 2.48
N ILE A 7 7.85 12.12 2.78
CA ILE A 7 7.34 12.17 4.16
C ILE A 7 8.00 11.06 4.98
N LYS A 8 8.03 9.82 4.46
CA LYS A 8 8.67 8.71 5.17
C LYS A 8 10.16 8.98 5.40
N ARG A 9 10.89 9.45 4.38
CA ARG A 9 12.31 9.78 4.50
C ARG A 9 12.58 10.86 5.54
N SER A 10 11.75 11.90 5.60
CA SER A 10 11.85 12.95 6.61
C SER A 10 11.72 12.36 8.02
N LEU A 11 10.68 11.55 8.26
CA LEU A 11 10.45 10.90 9.54
C LEU A 11 11.55 9.91 9.93
N CYS A 12 12.11 9.17 8.96
CA CYS A 12 13.29 8.33 9.20
C CYS A 12 14.51 9.12 9.70
N GLY A 13 14.61 10.43 9.39
CA GLY A 13 15.70 11.29 9.84
C GLY A 13 15.43 12.05 11.13
N SER A 14 14.15 12.28 11.48
CA SER A 14 13.76 13.11 12.63
C SER A 14 13.33 12.30 13.86
N GLU A 15 12.84 11.08 13.70
CA GLU A 15 12.27 10.30 14.79
C GLU A 15 13.32 9.54 15.60
N GLY A 16 13.26 9.66 16.93
CA GLY A 16 14.06 8.85 17.85
C GLY A 16 13.50 7.43 18.02
N ASP A 17 12.22 7.29 18.37
CA ASP A 17 11.53 6.00 18.38
C ASP A 17 10.93 5.69 17.00
N ARG A 18 11.50 4.68 16.36
CA ARG A 18 11.23 4.33 14.96
C ARG A 18 10.37 3.08 14.80
N ALA A 19 9.98 2.42 15.88
CA ALA A 19 9.23 1.15 15.79
C ALA A 19 7.90 1.31 15.03
N TRP A 20 7.26 2.47 15.16
CA TRP A 20 5.99 2.78 14.50
C TRP A 20 6.13 3.06 12.99
N LEU A 21 7.32 3.50 12.53
CA LEU A 21 7.58 3.80 11.11
C LEU A 21 7.42 2.57 10.22
N ARG A 22 7.51 1.36 10.79
CA ARG A 22 7.15 0.10 10.11
C ARG A 22 5.77 0.19 9.45
N LYS A 23 4.80 0.88 10.06
CA LYS A 23 3.44 1.03 9.52
C LYS A 23 3.34 2.03 8.36
N LEU A 24 4.32 2.92 8.19
CA LEU A 24 4.38 3.85 7.07
C LEU A 24 4.99 3.15 5.85
N ARG A 25 4.25 3.16 4.74
CA ARG A 25 4.61 2.48 3.50
C ARG A 25 4.62 3.53 2.38
N PRO A 26 5.77 3.78 1.74
CA PRO A 26 5.82 4.71 0.62
C PRO A 26 4.90 4.24 -0.51
N TRP A 27 4.20 5.18 -1.15
CA TRP A 27 3.41 4.93 -2.35
C TRP A 27 3.36 6.17 -3.22
N PHE A 28 3.16 6.00 -4.53
CA PHE A 28 3.02 7.12 -5.45
C PHE A 28 1.83 8.03 -5.09
N GLY A 29 1.99 9.34 -5.34
CA GLY A 29 1.05 10.36 -4.88
C GLY A 29 1.13 10.54 -3.36
N HIS A 30 -0.04 10.62 -2.71
CA HIS A 30 -0.15 10.83 -1.25
C HIS A 30 0.58 12.10 -0.76
N ASP A 31 0.59 13.14 -1.60
CA ASP A 31 1.31 14.39 -1.34
C ASP A 31 0.59 15.27 -0.30
N ALA A 32 -0.73 15.10 -0.17
CA ALA A 32 -1.60 15.91 0.69
C ALA A 32 -2.56 15.08 1.56
N HIS A 33 -2.46 13.76 1.53
CA HIS A 33 -3.29 12.86 2.33
C HIS A 33 -2.56 11.54 2.60
N PHE A 34 -3.05 10.78 3.57
CA PHE A 34 -2.55 9.46 3.90
C PHE A 34 -3.66 8.42 3.81
N HIS A 35 -3.32 7.23 3.34
CA HIS A 35 -4.26 6.11 3.29
C HIS A 35 -4.08 5.22 4.52
N VAL A 36 -4.98 5.34 5.48
CA VAL A 36 -5.02 4.45 6.65
C VAL A 36 -5.76 3.17 6.29
N ARG A 37 -5.21 2.03 6.69
CA ARG A 37 -5.87 0.73 6.56
C ARG A 37 -5.87 0.04 7.92
N LEU A 38 -7.04 -0.45 8.29
CA LEU A 38 -7.25 -1.20 9.53
C LEU A 38 -7.15 -2.70 9.28
N ARG A 39 -6.99 -3.45 10.36
CA ARG A 39 -7.11 -4.92 10.32
C ARG A 39 -8.57 -5.31 10.14
N CYS A 40 -8.82 -6.49 9.57
CA CYS A 40 -10.14 -7.10 9.67
C CYS A 40 -10.57 -7.24 11.14
N PRO A 41 -11.85 -6.97 11.45
CA PRO A 41 -12.43 -7.26 12.76
C PRO A 41 -12.29 -8.73 13.13
N HIS A 42 -12.12 -9.03 14.42
CA HIS A 42 -11.92 -10.40 14.92
C HIS A 42 -13.15 -11.31 14.69
N ASP A 43 -14.34 -10.72 14.74
CA ASP A 43 -15.63 -11.38 14.57
C ASP A 43 -16.07 -11.52 13.10
N ASN A 44 -15.29 -10.99 12.14
CA ASN A 44 -15.62 -11.06 10.73
C ASN A 44 -14.76 -12.11 9.98
N ALA A 45 -15.24 -13.35 9.97
CA ALA A 45 -14.60 -14.47 9.27
C ALA A 45 -14.56 -14.34 7.74
N ARG A 46 -15.29 -13.37 7.15
CA ARG A 46 -15.34 -13.14 5.70
C ARG A 46 -14.40 -12.02 5.23
N CYS A 47 -13.69 -11.36 6.14
CA CYS A 47 -12.73 -10.32 5.79
C CYS A 47 -11.34 -10.92 5.58
N THR A 48 -10.75 -10.66 4.41
CA THR A 48 -9.41 -11.13 4.07
C THR A 48 -8.34 -10.15 4.56
N GLN A 49 -7.50 -10.58 5.50
CA GLN A 49 -6.35 -9.81 5.95
C GLN A 49 -5.31 -9.69 4.84
N GLN A 50 -4.60 -8.57 4.81
CA GLN A 50 -3.40 -8.45 3.98
C GLN A 50 -2.24 -9.23 4.60
N ALA A 51 -1.23 -9.51 3.77
CA ALA A 51 0.05 -10.02 4.24
C ALA A 51 0.65 -9.10 5.31
N ALA A 52 1.40 -9.71 6.24
CA ALA A 52 2.09 -8.97 7.29
C ALA A 52 3.08 -7.97 6.68
N ILE A 53 3.17 -6.79 7.31
CA ILE A 53 4.16 -5.79 6.94
C ILE A 53 5.57 -6.36 7.19
N PRO A 54 6.54 -6.19 6.27
CA PRO A 54 7.93 -6.61 6.51
C PRO A 54 8.50 -6.12 7.84
N ALA A 55 9.47 -6.84 8.39
CA ALA A 55 10.18 -6.42 9.60
C ALA A 55 11.01 -5.15 9.36
N GLY A 56 11.44 -4.50 10.45
CA GLY A 56 12.17 -3.23 10.40
C GLY A 56 11.27 -2.01 10.26
N ASP A 57 11.88 -0.83 10.29
CA ASP A 57 11.21 0.46 10.10
C ASP A 57 11.00 0.83 8.62
N GLY A 58 11.70 0.12 7.72
CA GLY A 58 11.67 0.35 6.28
C GLY A 58 12.27 1.70 5.88
N CYS A 59 13.31 2.11 6.59
CA CYS A 59 14.17 3.26 6.29
C CYS A 59 15.53 2.79 5.73
N ASP A 60 15.51 1.70 4.98
CA ASP A 60 16.66 1.06 4.36
C ASP A 60 16.75 1.39 2.86
N ASN A 61 17.63 0.71 2.14
CA ASN A 61 17.84 0.91 0.69
C ASN A 61 16.56 0.75 -0.14
N ALA A 62 15.53 0.05 0.37
CA ALA A 62 14.24 -0.05 -0.33
C ALA A 62 13.50 1.29 -0.37
N LEU A 63 13.75 2.19 0.58
CA LEU A 63 13.24 3.56 0.55
C LEU A 63 13.97 4.41 -0.50
N ASP A 64 15.28 4.20 -0.68
CA ASP A 64 16.09 4.99 -1.63
C ASP A 64 15.67 4.78 -3.09
N TRP A 65 15.21 3.57 -3.44
CA TRP A 65 14.68 3.27 -4.77
C TRP A 65 13.60 4.27 -5.21
N TRP A 66 12.74 4.74 -4.30
CA TRP A 66 11.67 5.70 -4.59
C TRP A 66 12.15 7.06 -5.09
N PHE A 67 13.43 7.37 -4.91
CA PHE A 67 14.03 8.64 -5.36
C PHE A 67 14.86 8.49 -6.63
N THR A 68 14.98 7.27 -7.18
CA THR A 68 15.70 7.01 -8.44
C THR A 68 14.95 7.55 -9.65
N ALA A 69 15.65 7.70 -10.77
CA ALA A 69 15.03 8.07 -12.05
C ALA A 69 14.07 6.99 -12.55
N GLU A 70 14.31 5.73 -12.20
CA GLU A 70 13.45 4.59 -12.55
C GLU A 70 12.08 4.72 -11.88
N ALA A 71 12.02 4.96 -10.57
CA ALA A 71 10.76 5.12 -9.84
C ALA A 71 9.91 6.29 -10.34
N ARG A 72 10.52 7.31 -10.96
CA ARG A 72 9.83 8.47 -11.54
C ARG A 72 9.26 8.20 -12.93
N ARG A 73 9.68 7.11 -13.58
CA ARG A 73 9.23 6.76 -14.93
C ARG A 73 8.12 5.72 -14.79
N PRO A 74 6.91 5.96 -15.32
CA PRO A 74 5.95 4.88 -15.45
C PRO A 74 6.61 3.78 -16.30
N ALA A 75 6.51 2.53 -15.84
CA ALA A 75 7.00 1.40 -16.62
C ALA A 75 6.36 1.48 -18.01
N LYS A 76 7.20 1.46 -19.05
CA LYS A 76 6.71 1.37 -20.42
C LYS A 76 5.87 0.08 -20.48
N PRO A 77 4.63 0.11 -21.00
CA PRO A 77 3.85 -1.12 -21.09
C PRO A 77 4.69 -2.13 -21.87
N GLU A 78 5.09 -3.25 -21.24
CA GLU A 78 5.37 -4.45 -22.02
C GLU A 78 4.12 -4.75 -22.83
N ALA A 79 4.29 -5.17 -24.10
CA ALA A 79 3.25 -5.43 -25.09
C ALA A 79 1.91 -5.84 -24.47
N PRO A 80 0.75 -5.35 -24.97
CA PRO A 80 -0.53 -5.34 -24.26
C PRO A 80 -0.73 -6.65 -23.51
N ARG A 81 -0.39 -6.60 -22.21
CA ARG A 81 -0.54 -7.76 -21.34
C ARG A 81 -2.04 -7.97 -21.31
N ALA A 82 -2.51 -9.15 -21.73
CA ALA A 82 -3.92 -9.48 -21.61
C ALA A 82 -4.36 -9.06 -20.22
N GLU A 83 -5.31 -8.12 -20.14
CA GLU A 83 -5.71 -7.55 -18.86
C GLU A 83 -6.08 -8.71 -17.95
N PRO A 84 -5.49 -8.80 -16.74
CA PRO A 84 -5.89 -9.82 -15.80
C PRO A 84 -7.40 -9.71 -15.61
N ALA A 85 -8.10 -10.84 -15.72
CA ALA A 85 -9.53 -10.87 -15.45
C ALA A 85 -9.78 -10.20 -14.10
N ALA A 86 -10.71 -9.23 -14.06
CA ALA A 86 -11.03 -8.54 -12.82
C ALA A 86 -11.37 -9.58 -11.74
N PRO A 87 -10.88 -9.39 -10.50
CA PRO A 87 -11.16 -10.33 -9.43
C PRO A 87 -12.67 -10.48 -9.27
N ALA A 88 -13.13 -11.73 -9.19
CA ALA A 88 -14.54 -12.01 -9.03
C ALA A 88 -15.05 -11.39 -7.73
N VAL A 89 -16.19 -10.69 -7.81
CA VAL A 89 -16.87 -10.14 -6.63
C VAL A 89 -17.17 -11.29 -5.65
N PRO A 90 -16.83 -11.14 -4.35
CA PRO A 90 -17.09 -12.17 -3.35
C PRO A 90 -18.56 -12.63 -3.38
N ALA A 91 -18.81 -13.94 -3.28
CA ALA A 91 -20.15 -14.51 -3.41
C ALA A 91 -21.16 -13.86 -2.45
N ALA A 92 -20.74 -13.56 -1.22
CA ALA A 92 -21.57 -12.89 -0.21
C ALA A 92 -21.97 -11.45 -0.58
N CYS A 93 -21.24 -10.79 -1.48
CA CYS A 93 -21.52 -9.41 -1.91
C CYS A 93 -22.43 -9.35 -3.15
N ARG A 94 -22.56 -10.46 -3.90
CA ARG A 94 -23.37 -10.48 -5.13
C ARG A 94 -24.84 -10.09 -4.91
N PRO A 95 -25.54 -10.55 -3.87
CA PRO A 95 -26.94 -10.17 -3.64
C PRO A 95 -27.14 -8.66 -3.39
N LEU A 96 -26.11 -7.95 -2.94
CA LEU A 96 -26.18 -6.49 -2.69
C LEU A 96 -26.14 -5.67 -3.98
N LEU A 97 -25.73 -6.26 -5.10
CA LEU A 97 -25.66 -5.61 -6.40
C LEU A 97 -26.96 -5.72 -7.19
N SER A 98 -27.85 -6.62 -6.76
CA SER A 98 -29.19 -6.77 -7.32
C SER A 98 -30.04 -5.59 -6.84
N THR A 99 -30.19 -4.57 -7.67
CA THR A 99 -31.26 -3.58 -7.51
C THR A 99 -32.58 -4.27 -7.85
N GLU A 100 -33.53 -4.32 -6.91
CA GLU A 100 -34.95 -4.48 -7.30
C GLU A 100 -35.43 -3.27 -8.10
#